data_AF-A0A537WZY3-F1
#
_entry.id   AF-A0A537WZY3-F1
#
_cell.length_a   1.000
_cell.length_b   1.000
_cell.length_c   1.000
_cell.angle_alpha   90.00
_cell.angle_beta   90.00
_cell.angle_gamma   90.00
#
_symmetry.space_group_name_H-M   'P 1'
#
loop_
_entity.id
_entity.type
_entity.pdbx_description
1 polymer ?
#
loop_
_entity_poly.entity_id
_entity_poly.type
_entity_poly.pdbx_seq_one_letter_code
_entity_poly.pdbx_strand_id
1 'polypeptide(L)'
;NKLKFSPYIAEAVVLGAGRDALAAMICIRYSIISKWAEKNRLSFTTYTDLASRGEVYALLRKEVEIVNATLPPAQRISRFLLLYKELDADDGELTRTRKVRRGVINEKYAGIINAIYRGERNIPVDTVIRFQDGTTQRVRTSLAVVDLDREPATAEAAE
;
A
#
# COMPACT_ATOMS: atom_id res chain seq x y z
N ASN A 1 -5.00 -0.52 15.00
CA ASN A 1 -4.26 -0.72 13.74
C ASN A 1 -2.76 -0.71 14.05
N LYS A 2 -2.16 -1.88 14.33
CA LYS A 2 -0.76 -1.98 14.79
C LYS A 2 0.26 -1.63 13.70
N LEU A 3 -0.09 -1.80 12.42
CA LEU A 3 0.77 -1.46 11.28
C LEU A 3 1.24 0.00 11.32
N LYS A 4 0.41 0.92 11.83
CA LYS A 4 0.74 2.34 11.91
C LYS A 4 1.85 2.68 12.91
N PHE A 5 2.26 1.74 13.76
CA PHE A 5 3.42 1.92 14.64
C PHE A 5 4.75 1.69 13.91
N SER A 6 4.73 1.07 12.72
CA SER A 6 5.91 0.97 11.88
C SER A 6 6.35 2.38 11.45
N PRO A 7 7.65 2.73 11.56
CA PRO A 7 8.14 4.00 11.06
C PRO A 7 7.95 4.12 9.53
N TYR A 8 7.91 2.99 8.82
CA TYR A 8 7.80 2.95 7.37
C TYR A 8 6.37 3.13 6.84
N ILE A 9 5.35 3.02 7.71
CA ILE A 9 3.94 3.10 7.31
C ILE A 9 3.36 4.46 7.70
N ALA A 10 2.89 5.23 6.71
CA ALA A 10 2.19 6.49 6.95
C ALA A 10 0.72 6.25 7.33
N GLU A 11 0.05 5.39 6.57
CA GLU A 11 -1.34 5.02 6.79
C GLU A 11 -1.57 3.57 6.33
N ALA A 12 -2.50 2.89 6.98
CA ALA A 12 -2.88 1.54 6.61
C ALA A 12 -4.39 1.38 6.68
N VAL A 13 -5.01 1.03 5.55
CA VAL A 13 -6.43 0.71 5.48
C VAL A 13 -6.60 -0.79 5.51
N VAL A 14 -7.00 -1.32 6.67
CA VAL A 14 -7.34 -2.75 6.82
C VAL A 14 -8.75 -3.01 6.28
N LEU A 15 -8.83 -3.94 5.34
CA LEU A 15 -10.01 -4.46 4.65
C LEU A 15 -10.38 -5.83 5.25
N GLY A 16 -11.64 -6.22 5.17
CA GLY A 16 -12.08 -7.52 5.70
C GLY A 16 -13.54 -7.62 6.14
N ALA A 17 -14.30 -6.52 6.14
CA ALA A 17 -15.71 -6.55 6.50
C ALA A 17 -16.49 -7.44 5.51
N GLY A 18 -17.06 -8.55 6.01
CA GLY A 18 -17.79 -9.53 5.19
C GLY A 18 -16.92 -10.34 4.23
N ARG A 19 -15.63 -10.53 4.55
CA ARG A 19 -14.67 -11.27 3.71
C ARG A 19 -13.94 -12.32 4.55
N ASP A 20 -13.51 -13.39 3.89
CA ASP A 20 -12.87 -14.55 4.56
C ASP A 20 -11.45 -14.28 5.05
N ALA A 21 -10.81 -13.22 4.54
CA ALA A 21 -9.44 -12.85 4.89
C ALA A 21 -9.28 -11.33 5.02
N LEU A 22 -8.39 -10.91 5.92
CA LEU A 22 -8.02 -9.51 6.03
C LEU A 22 -6.98 -9.16 4.97
N ALA A 23 -7.17 -7.99 4.37
CA ALA A 23 -6.20 -7.40 3.47
C ALA A 23 -5.84 -5.98 3.93
N ALA A 24 -4.74 -5.42 3.44
CA ALA A 24 -4.34 -4.05 3.74
C ALA A 24 -3.92 -3.27 2.49
N MET A 25 -4.40 -2.03 2.37
CA MET A 25 -3.80 -1.04 1.48
C MET A 25 -2.92 -0.12 2.32
N ILE A 26 -1.65 0.02 1.97
CA ILE A 26 -0.65 0.70 2.79
C ILE A 26 -0.10 1.91 2.03
N CYS A 27 -0.10 3.08 2.67
CA CYS A 27 0.69 4.22 2.21
C CYS A 27 2.06 4.15 2.87
N ILE A 28 3.11 4.17 2.05
CA ILE A 28 4.47 4.30 2.53
C ILE A 28 4.69 5.67 3.17
N ARG A 29 5.50 5.74 4.24
CA ARG A 29 5.98 6.99 4.80
C ARG A 29 7.13 7.51 3.96
N TYR A 30 6.80 8.34 2.99
CA TYR A 30 7.74 8.79 1.97
C TYR A 30 9.03 9.37 2.56
N SER A 31 8.93 10.23 3.57
CA SER A 31 10.09 10.91 4.19
C SER A 31 11.10 10.00 4.88
N ILE A 32 10.69 8.78 5.28
CA ILE A 32 11.59 7.78 5.90
C ILE A 32 12.08 6.80 4.84
N ILE A 33 11.19 6.31 3.99
CA ILE A 33 11.55 5.31 2.97
C ILE A 33 12.42 5.92 1.88
N SER A 34 12.26 7.20 1.54
CA SER A 34 13.15 7.90 0.59
C SER A 34 14.60 7.89 1.07
N LYS A 35 14.84 8.24 2.34
CA LYS A 35 16.18 8.21 2.96
C LYS A 35 16.74 6.80 3.06
N TRP A 36 15.89 5.83 3.37
CA TRP A 36 16.28 4.43 3.37
C TRP A 36 16.68 3.98 1.96
N ALA A 37 15.92 4.34 0.93
CA ALA A 37 16.20 4.02 -0.46
C ALA A 37 17.51 4.65 -0.93
N GLU A 38 17.75 5.92 -0.63
CA GLU A 38 19.01 6.62 -0.89
C GLU A 38 20.21 5.91 -0.26
N LYS A 39 20.10 5.52 1.02
CA LYS A 39 21.14 4.77 1.73
C LYS A 39 21.44 3.41 1.08
N ASN A 40 20.43 2.78 0.49
CA ASN A 40 20.56 1.51 -0.24
C ASN A 40 20.86 1.71 -1.73
N ARG A 41 21.15 2.95 -2.18
CA ARG A 41 21.45 3.30 -3.57
C ARG A 41 20.33 2.95 -4.55
N LEU A 42 19.09 2.97 -4.09
CA LEU A 42 17.90 2.79 -4.92
C LEU A 42 17.54 4.13 -5.54
N SER A 43 17.64 4.22 -6.87
CA SER A 43 17.18 5.39 -7.61
C SER A 43 15.66 5.40 -7.67
N PHE A 44 15.03 6.54 -7.35
CA PHE A 44 13.61 6.79 -7.55
C PHE A 44 13.39 8.27 -7.88
N THR A 45 12.29 8.58 -8.56
CA THR A 45 11.96 9.96 -8.97
C THR A 45 10.68 10.50 -8.35
N THR A 46 9.76 9.62 -7.98
CA THR A 46 8.44 9.98 -7.48
C THR A 46 8.02 9.05 -6.35
N TYR A 47 6.99 9.44 -5.61
CA TYR A 47 6.33 8.57 -4.64
C TYR A 47 5.90 7.25 -5.28
N THR A 48 5.25 7.31 -6.45
CA THR A 48 4.72 6.12 -7.13
C THR A 48 5.83 5.16 -7.53
N ASP A 49 6.93 5.68 -8.09
CA ASP A 49 8.12 4.89 -8.45
C ASP A 49 8.75 4.24 -7.21
N LEU A 50 8.89 4.98 -6.11
CA LEU A 50 9.42 4.42 -4.87
C LEU A 50 8.50 3.34 -4.28
N ALA A 51 7.19 3.58 -4.26
CA ALA A 51 6.20 2.65 -3.72
C ALA A 51 6.04 1.38 -4.57
N SER A 52 6.42 1.39 -5.85
CA SER A 52 6.38 0.21 -6.71
C SER A 52 7.65 -0.66 -6.63
N ARG A 53 8.71 -0.20 -5.96
CA ARG A 53 9.98 -0.94 -5.83
C ARG A 53 9.82 -2.24 -5.04
N GLY A 54 10.34 -3.33 -5.60
CA GLY A 54 10.32 -4.65 -4.96
C GLY A 54 11.02 -4.65 -3.59
N GLU A 55 12.06 -3.84 -3.43
CA GLU A 55 12.80 -3.66 -2.19
C GLU A 55 11.94 -2.99 -1.11
N VAL A 56 11.07 -2.06 -1.49
CA VAL A 56 10.11 -1.43 -0.57
C VAL A 56 9.01 -2.42 -0.20
N TYR A 57 8.51 -3.21 -1.16
CA TYR A 57 7.61 -4.32 -0.83
C TYR A 57 8.25 -5.31 0.15
N ALA A 58 9.53 -5.68 -0.05
CA ALA A 58 10.24 -6.58 0.84
C ALA A 58 10.46 -5.97 2.25
N LEU A 59 10.76 -4.68 2.34
CA LEU A 59 10.84 -3.95 3.60
C LEU A 59 9.51 -3.99 4.35
N LEU A 60 8.42 -3.62 3.67
CA LEU A 60 7.10 -3.53 4.28
C LEU A 60 6.51 -4.91 4.58
N ARG A 61 6.85 -5.93 3.79
CA ARG A 61 6.50 -7.32 4.08
C ARG A 61 7.00 -7.73 5.47
N LYS A 62 8.27 -7.45 5.78
CA LYS A 62 8.85 -7.77 7.10
C LYS A 62 8.10 -7.06 8.23
N GLU A 63 7.74 -5.80 8.04
CA GLU A 63 6.95 -5.03 9.02
C GLU A 63 5.56 -5.64 9.26
N VAL A 64 4.88 -6.06 8.17
CA VAL A 64 3.57 -6.71 8.27
C VAL A 64 3.69 -8.07 8.96
N GLU A 65 4.73 -8.85 8.65
CA GLU A 65 4.99 -10.16 9.29
C GLU A 65 5.27 -10.01 10.79
N ILE A 66 6.09 -9.02 11.19
CA ILE A 66 6.33 -8.68 12.60
C ILE A 66 5.01 -8.36 13.30
N VAL A 67 4.15 -7.55 12.69
CA VAL A 67 2.84 -7.21 13.27
C VAL A 67 1.94 -8.43 13.37
N ASN A 68 1.85 -9.23 12.30
CA ASN A 68 1.04 -10.46 12.24
C ASN A 68 1.46 -11.49 13.31
N ALA A 69 2.76 -11.60 13.62
CA ALA A 69 3.25 -12.47 14.68
C ALA A 69 2.68 -12.10 16.06
N THR A 70 2.30 -10.84 16.27
CA THR A 70 1.68 -10.36 17.52
C THR A 70 0.15 -10.48 17.55
N LEU A 71 -0.46 -11.03 16.49
CA LEU A 71 -1.92 -11.07 16.31
C LEU A 71 -2.44 -12.52 16.25
N PRO A 72 -3.66 -12.77 16.77
CA PRO A 72 -4.37 -14.03 16.55
C PRO A 72 -4.58 -14.29 15.05
N PRO A 73 -4.64 -15.56 14.59
CA PRO A 73 -4.79 -15.90 13.17
C PRO A 73 -5.91 -15.14 12.44
N ALA A 74 -7.10 -15.02 13.05
CA ALA A 74 -8.24 -14.32 12.47
C ALA A 74 -8.04 -12.79 12.29
N GLN A 75 -7.00 -12.21 12.89
CA GLN A 75 -6.66 -10.78 12.80
C GLN A 75 -5.40 -10.53 11.98
N ARG A 76 -4.78 -11.56 11.42
CA ARG A 76 -3.58 -11.41 10.59
C ARG A 76 -3.97 -10.90 9.20
N ILE A 77 -3.11 -10.06 8.65
CA ILE A 77 -3.20 -9.63 7.26
C ILE A 77 -2.72 -10.79 6.39
N SER A 78 -3.58 -11.29 5.52
CA SER A 78 -3.24 -12.31 4.51
C SER A 78 -2.64 -11.68 3.26
N ARG A 79 -3.15 -10.51 2.84
CA ARG A 79 -2.70 -9.83 1.62
C ARG A 79 -2.50 -8.35 1.84
N PHE A 80 -1.51 -7.76 1.19
CA PHE A 80 -1.39 -6.31 1.16
C PHE A 80 -0.85 -5.78 -0.17
N LEU A 81 -1.07 -4.49 -0.40
CA LEU A 81 -0.42 -3.75 -1.47
C LEU A 81 0.04 -2.39 -0.98
N LEU A 82 0.92 -1.75 -1.74
CA LEU A 82 1.34 -0.38 -1.52
C LEU A 82 0.54 0.55 -2.45
N LEU A 83 -0.08 1.57 -1.89
CA LEU A 83 -0.77 2.58 -2.67
C LEU A 83 0.23 3.45 -3.43
N TYR A 84 -0.16 3.88 -4.62
CA TYR A 84 0.64 4.70 -5.52
C TYR A 84 0.68 6.19 -5.13
N LYS A 85 -0.06 6.59 -4.10
CA LYS A 85 -0.10 7.92 -3.50
C LYS A 85 -0.42 7.86 -2.00
N GLU A 86 -0.18 8.96 -1.29
CA GLU A 86 -0.70 9.14 0.06
C GLU A 86 -2.22 9.44 0.04
N LEU A 87 -2.90 9.07 1.13
CA LEU A 87 -4.29 9.47 1.34
C LEU A 87 -4.35 10.95 1.72
N ASP A 88 -5.30 11.67 1.13
CA ASP A 88 -5.45 13.11 1.29
C ASP A 88 -6.80 13.49 1.92
N ALA A 89 -6.79 14.49 2.80
CA ALA A 89 -8.01 15.08 3.35
C ALA A 89 -8.77 15.91 2.31
N ASP A 90 -8.06 16.54 1.37
CA ASP A 90 -8.66 17.33 0.29
C ASP A 90 -9.38 16.44 -0.72
N ASP A 91 -8.87 15.22 -0.92
CA ASP A 91 -9.55 14.15 -1.66
C ASP A 91 -10.71 13.50 -0.86
N GLY A 92 -10.95 13.91 0.39
CA GLY A 92 -11.97 13.35 1.26
C GLY A 92 -11.67 11.93 1.76
N GLU A 93 -10.46 11.42 1.52
CA GLU A 93 -10.02 10.08 1.95
C GLU A 93 -9.69 10.06 3.45
N LEU A 94 -9.25 11.20 3.97
CA LEU A 94 -9.03 11.46 5.38
C LEU A 94 -9.95 12.58 5.88
N THR A 95 -10.19 12.62 7.19
CA THR A 95 -10.64 13.84 7.87
C THR A 95 -9.49 14.84 7.97
N ARG A 96 -9.79 16.11 8.28
CA ARG A 96 -8.75 17.11 8.62
C ARG A 96 -7.86 16.68 9.80
N THR A 97 -8.38 15.82 10.69
CA THR A 97 -7.64 15.18 11.78
C THR A 97 -6.91 13.90 11.37
N ARG A 98 -6.76 13.65 10.06
CA ARG A 98 -6.09 12.48 9.47
C ARG A 98 -6.71 11.12 9.83
N LYS A 99 -8.02 11.09 10.12
CA LYS A 99 -8.77 9.83 10.30
C LYS A 99 -9.28 9.33 8.96
N VAL A 100 -9.01 8.06 8.64
CA VAL A 100 -9.49 7.42 7.39
C VAL A 100 -11.02 7.42 7.30
N ARG A 101 -11.56 7.91 6.17
CA ARG A 101 -12.98 7.87 5.82
C ARG A 101 -13.30 6.60 5.04
N ARG A 102 -13.55 5.50 5.77
CA ARG A 102 -13.72 4.15 5.19
C ARG A 102 -14.75 4.06 4.06
N GLY A 103 -15.88 4.78 4.16
CA GLY A 103 -16.89 4.81 3.09
C GLY A 103 -16.32 5.34 1.77
N VAL A 104 -15.63 6.48 1.83
CA VAL A 104 -14.97 7.09 0.67
C VAL A 104 -13.86 6.20 0.12
N ILE A 105 -13.07 5.57 1.00
CA ILE A 105 -12.04 4.62 0.56
C ILE A 105 -12.64 3.42 -0.17
N ASN A 106 -13.70 2.83 0.39
CA ASN A 106 -14.36 1.68 -0.22
C ASN A 106 -14.93 2.01 -1.60
N GLU A 107 -15.45 3.22 -1.79
CA GLU A 107 -15.98 3.69 -3.07
C GLU A 107 -14.86 4.00 -4.08
N LYS A 108 -13.92 4.89 -3.72
CA LYS A 108 -12.83 5.33 -4.60
C LYS A 108 -11.92 4.18 -5.04
N TYR A 109 -11.63 3.26 -4.11
CA TYR A 109 -10.71 2.14 -4.34
C TYR A 109 -11.45 0.82 -4.57
N ALA A 110 -12.77 0.85 -4.87
CA ALA A 110 -13.58 -0.36 -5.06
C ALA A 110 -12.97 -1.34 -6.07
N GLY A 111 -12.45 -0.82 -7.20
CA GLY A 111 -11.79 -1.64 -8.21
C GLY A 111 -10.57 -2.39 -7.68
N ILE A 112 -9.69 -1.69 -6.96
CA ILE A 112 -8.48 -2.26 -6.33
C ILE A 112 -8.88 -3.26 -5.24
N ILE A 113 -9.83 -2.91 -4.37
CA ILE A 113 -10.32 -3.79 -3.29
C ILE A 113 -10.89 -5.08 -3.88
N ASN A 114 -11.72 -4.98 -4.91
CA ASN A 114 -12.32 -6.15 -5.56
C ASN A 114 -11.24 -7.02 -6.24
N ALA A 115 -10.24 -6.40 -6.88
CA ALA A 115 -9.14 -7.13 -7.50
C ALA A 115 -8.30 -7.92 -6.48
N ILE A 116 -8.01 -7.33 -5.31
CA ILE A 116 -7.35 -8.06 -4.19
C ILE A 116 -8.16 -9.31 -3.82
N TYR A 117 -9.48 -9.18 -3.67
CA TYR A 117 -10.34 -10.31 -3.28
C TYR A 117 -10.62 -11.30 -4.40
N ARG A 118 -10.38 -10.94 -5.67
CA ARG A 118 -10.33 -11.88 -6.80
C ARG A 118 -9.01 -12.64 -6.90
N GLY A 119 -8.02 -12.31 -6.06
CA GLY A 119 -6.71 -12.94 -6.07
C GLY A 119 -5.80 -12.44 -7.20
N GLU A 120 -6.08 -11.25 -7.75
CA GLU A 120 -5.22 -10.62 -8.75
C GLU A 120 -3.88 -10.25 -8.11
N ARG A 121 -2.77 -10.65 -8.74
CA ARG A 121 -1.41 -10.37 -8.22
C ARG A 121 -0.88 -8.99 -8.59
N ASN A 122 -1.44 -8.41 -9.65
CA ASN A 122 -0.96 -7.19 -10.25
C ASN A 122 -2.16 -6.40 -10.76
N ILE A 123 -2.39 -5.22 -10.18
CA ILE A 123 -3.58 -4.41 -10.44
C ILE A 123 -3.17 -3.16 -11.20
N PRO A 124 -3.51 -3.03 -12.51
CA PRO A 124 -3.18 -1.83 -13.26
C PRO A 124 -4.00 -0.65 -12.75
N VAL A 125 -3.34 0.49 -12.61
CA VAL A 125 -3.94 1.76 -12.23
C VAL A 125 -3.58 2.79 -13.28
N ASP A 126 -4.61 3.40 -13.86
CA ASP A 126 -4.50 4.57 -14.73
C ASP A 126 -5.44 5.64 -14.18
N THR A 127 -4.89 6.61 -13.47
CA THR A 127 -5.67 7.67 -12.81
C THR A 127 -4.97 9.00 -12.92
N VAL A 128 -5.70 10.08 -12.71
CA VAL A 128 -5.14 11.42 -12.58
C VAL A 128 -5.10 11.78 -11.09
N ILE A 129 -3.94 12.15 -10.59
CA ILE A 129 -3.76 12.71 -9.25
C ILE A 129 -3.75 14.22 -9.39
N ARG A 130 -4.55 14.91 -8.57
CA ARG A 130 -4.48 16.36 -8.43
C ARG A 130 -3.60 16.69 -7.23
N PHE A 131 -2.59 17.51 -7.44
CA PHE A 131 -1.73 18.02 -6.38
C PHE A 131 -2.32 19.28 -5.76
N GLN A 132 -1.83 19.63 -4.56
CA GLN A 132 -2.30 20.79 -3.82
C GLN A 132 -2.00 22.13 -4.51
N ASP A 133 -1.01 22.17 -5.40
CA ASP A 133 -0.70 23.35 -6.24
C ASP A 133 -1.64 23.49 -7.45
N GLY A 134 -2.64 22.62 -7.58
CA GLY A 134 -3.61 22.60 -8.68
C GLY A 134 -3.12 21.86 -9.92
N THR A 135 -1.86 21.42 -9.96
CA THR A 135 -1.36 20.60 -11.06
C THR A 135 -1.98 19.21 -11.03
N THR A 136 -2.05 18.57 -12.20
CA THR A 136 -2.55 17.20 -12.32
C THR A 136 -1.52 16.34 -13.01
N GLN A 137 -1.25 15.17 -12.44
CA GLN A 137 -0.36 14.17 -13.04
C GLN A 137 -1.14 12.88 -13.28
N ARG A 138 -1.09 12.42 -14.54
CA ARG A 138 -1.57 11.08 -14.86
C ARG A 138 -0.56 10.07 -14.31
N VAL A 139 -1.04 9.21 -13.43
CA VAL A 139 -0.30 8.08 -12.88
C VAL A 139 -0.75 6.82 -13.59
N ARG A 140 0.20 6.20 -14.29
CA ARG A 140 0.08 4.85 -14.84
C ARG A 140 1.07 3.96 -14.12
N THR A 141 0.56 3.03 -13.33
CA THR A 141 1.39 2.09 -12.58
C THR A 141 0.64 0.79 -12.39
N SER A 142 1.33 -0.20 -11.83
CA SER A 142 0.72 -1.45 -11.46
C SER A 142 1.01 -1.76 -10.00
N LEU A 143 -0.03 -2.13 -9.25
CA LEU A 143 0.08 -2.43 -7.83
C LEU A 143 0.28 -3.93 -7.67
N ALA A 144 1.44 -4.32 -7.16
CA ALA A 144 1.70 -5.70 -6.77
C ALA A 144 0.93 -6.03 -5.49
N VAL A 145 0.24 -7.16 -5.49
CA VAL A 145 -0.42 -7.71 -4.29
C VAL A 145 0.49 -8.77 -3.72
N VAL A 146 0.98 -8.52 -2.50
CA VAL A 146 1.73 -9.50 -1.72
C VAL A 146 0.75 -10.39 -0.99
N ASP A 147 0.83 -11.68 -1.25
CA ASP A 147 0.12 -12.72 -0.51
C ASP A 147 1.08 -13.34 0.50
N LEU A 148 0.77 -13.22 1.79
CA LEU A 148 1.59 -13.69 2.91
C LEU A 148 1.32 -15.15 3.25
N ASP A 149 0.19 -15.70 2.78
CA ASP A 149 -0.16 -17.11 2.97
C ASP A 149 0.45 -17.99 1.86
N ARG A 150 1.12 -17.37 0.89
CA ARG A 150 1.78 -18.04 -0.23
C ARG A 150 3.28 -17.75 -0.20
N GLU A 151 4.09 -18.75 -0.52
CA GLU A 151 5.52 -18.51 -0.70
C GLU A 151 5.74 -17.44 -1.78
N PRO A 152 6.71 -16.53 -1.60
CA PRO A 152 7.02 -15.55 -2.62
C PRO A 152 7.29 -16.29 -3.93
N ALA A 153 6.57 -15.93 -4.99
CA ALA A 153 6.99 -16.30 -6.33
C ALA A 153 8.42 -15.79 -6.47
N THR A 154 9.38 -16.70 -6.63
CA THR A 154 10.79 -16.38 -6.85
C THR A 154 10.82 -15.33 -7.95
N ALA A 155 11.20 -14.10 -7.61
CA ALA A 155 11.36 -13.05 -8.60
C ALA A 155 12.45 -13.55 -9.55
N GLU A 156 12.07 -13.88 -10.78
CA GLU A 156 13.01 -14.00 -11.88
C GLU A 156 13.84 -12.73 -11.86
N ALA A 157 15.12 -12.90 -11.53
CA ALA A 157 16.13 -11.90 -11.74
C ALA A 157 16.08 -11.56 -13.22
N ALA A 158 15.51 -10.40 -13.54
CA ALA A 158 15.64 -9.82 -14.85
C ALA A 158 17.13 -9.53 -15.06
N GLU A 159 17.61 -10.17 -16.11
CA GLU A 159 18.90 -10.13 -16.79
C GLU A 159 19.66 -8.79 -16.75
#